data_AF-A0ABF7QT64-F1
#
_entry.id   AF-A0ABF7QT64-F1
#
_cell.length_a   1.000
_cell.length_b   1.000
_cell.length_c   1.000
_cell.angle_alpha   90.00
_cell.angle_beta   90.00
_cell.angle_gamma   90.00
#
_symmetry.space_group_name_H-M   'P 1'
#
loop_
_entity.id
_entity.type
_entity.pdbx_description
1 polymer ?
#
loop_
_entity_poly.entity_id
_entity_poly.type
_entity_poly.pdbx_seq_one_letter_code
_entity_poly.pdbx_strand_id
1 'polypeptide(L)'
;MRATTNSVKTLENFDIFRDAFHRGDRVNYKSPDGTCEVRPLYGLDMPALDQLQLALQYTHALLQASATRDRAGAAEWRDELEVLALHTDNPSIRKVCEGVIGAFLSR
;
A
#
# COMPACT_ATOMS: atom_id res chain seq x y z
N MET A 1 12.67 -30.50 10.03
CA MET A 1 11.85 -29.35 9.61
C MET A 1 12.57 -28.08 10.03
N ARG A 2 13.07 -27.27 9.09
CA ARG A 2 13.66 -25.96 9.42
C ARG A 2 12.52 -24.98 9.66
N ALA A 3 12.36 -24.54 10.91
CA ALA A 3 11.55 -23.39 11.22
C ALA A 3 12.22 -22.16 10.60
N THR A 4 11.75 -21.73 9.43
CA THR A 4 12.04 -20.39 8.92
C THR A 4 11.31 -19.41 9.83
N THR A 5 12.02 -18.87 10.80
CA THR A 5 11.64 -17.64 11.49
C THR A 5 11.48 -16.56 10.42
N ASN A 6 10.23 -16.31 10.01
CA ASN A 6 9.85 -15.13 9.24
C ASN A 6 10.04 -13.90 10.14
N SER A 7 11.28 -13.50 10.38
CA SER A 7 11.58 -12.31 11.17
C SER A 7 11.21 -11.08 10.35
N VAL A 8 10.03 -10.51 10.62
CA VAL A 8 9.63 -9.21 10.09
C VAL A 8 10.62 -8.17 10.59
N LYS A 9 11.27 -7.44 9.69
CA LYS A 9 12.30 -6.46 10.05
C LYS A 9 11.67 -5.10 10.33
N THR A 10 11.86 -4.55 11.52
CA THR A 10 11.42 -3.18 11.84
C THR A 10 12.43 -2.15 11.31
N LEU A 11 11.94 -1.12 10.63
CA LEU A 11 12.67 -0.04 10.01
C LEU A 11 12.22 1.29 10.62
N GLU A 12 13.18 2.18 10.90
CA GLU A 12 12.91 3.50 11.51
C GLU A 12 13.01 4.65 10.50
N ASN A 13 13.53 4.36 9.30
CA ASN A 13 13.63 5.31 8.20
C ASN A 13 12.49 5.05 7.21
N PHE A 14 11.68 6.08 6.94
CA PHE A 14 10.51 5.99 6.08
C PHE A 14 10.85 5.67 4.62
N ASP A 15 11.90 6.27 4.06
CA ASP A 15 12.31 6.02 2.67
C ASP A 15 12.78 4.57 2.49
N ILE A 16 13.56 4.05 3.44
CA ILE A 16 14.02 2.65 3.41
C ILE A 16 12.85 1.69 3.59
N PHE A 17 11.91 2.04 4.45
CA PHE A 17 10.67 1.29 4.63
C PHE A 17 9.88 1.22 3.32
N ARG A 18 9.59 2.37 2.70
CA ARG A 18 8.86 2.47 1.44
C ARG A 18 9.52 1.61 0.34
N ASP A 19 10.83 1.71 0.19
CA ASP A 19 11.54 0.98 -0.86
C ASP A 19 11.56 -0.54 -0.63
N ALA A 20 11.76 -1.00 0.61
CA ALA A 20 11.68 -2.42 0.94
C ALA A 20 10.26 -2.97 0.75
N PHE A 21 9.29 -2.17 1.13
CA PHE A 21 7.88 -2.48 0.99
C PHE A 21 7.43 -2.60 -0.47
N HIS A 22 7.82 -1.66 -1.34
CA HIS A 22 7.56 -1.74 -2.79
C HIS A 22 8.25 -2.93 -3.48
N ARG A 23 9.29 -3.51 -2.86
CA ARG A 23 9.91 -4.77 -3.31
C ARG A 23 9.18 -6.03 -2.83
N GLY A 24 8.13 -5.88 -2.02
CA GLY A 24 7.38 -6.99 -1.44
C GLY A 24 7.99 -7.56 -0.16
N ASP A 25 8.96 -6.87 0.46
CA ASP A 25 9.57 -7.33 1.71
C ASP A 25 8.58 -7.19 2.89
N ARG A 26 8.58 -8.19 3.78
CA ARG A 26 7.86 -8.11 5.06
C ARG A 26 8.66 -7.30 6.07
N VAL A 27 8.38 -6.01 6.15
CA VAL A 27 9.02 -5.05 7.07
C VAL A 27 7.98 -4.39 7.97
N ASN A 28 8.38 -3.83 9.11
CA ASN A 28 7.59 -2.95 9.99
C ASN A 28 8.16 -1.53 9.93
N TYR A 29 7.36 -0.48 10.14
CA TYR A 29 7.83 0.90 10.33
C TYR A 29 7.59 1.34 11.77
N LYS A 30 8.60 1.98 12.34
CA LYS A 30 8.51 2.66 13.63
C LYS A 30 8.93 4.10 13.42
N SER A 31 8.04 5.05 13.67
CA SER A 31 8.38 6.45 13.48
C SER A 31 9.34 6.94 14.56
N PRO A 32 10.10 8.02 14.27
CA PRO A 32 11.11 8.57 15.19
C PRO A 32 10.56 9.05 16.55
N ASP A 33 9.26 9.34 16.62
CA ASP A 33 8.55 9.70 17.85
C ASP A 33 8.25 8.48 18.75
N GLY A 34 8.70 7.29 18.34
CA GLY A 34 8.50 6.05 19.08
C GLY A 34 7.11 5.46 18.92
N THR A 35 6.23 6.10 18.16
CA THR A 35 4.97 5.47 17.77
C THR A 35 5.28 4.39 16.73
N CYS A 36 4.80 3.18 16.97
CA CYS A 36 4.75 2.20 15.90
C CYS A 36 3.57 2.63 15.05
N GLU A 37 3.77 3.47 14.04
CA GLU A 37 2.79 3.60 12.98
C GLU A 37 2.74 2.24 12.28
N VAL A 38 1.85 1.39 12.80
CA VAL A 38 1.25 0.29 12.05
C VAL A 38 0.43 0.97 10.96
N ARG A 39 1.08 1.61 9.96
CA ARG A 39 0.44 1.91 8.70
C ARG A 39 -0.21 0.60 8.26
N PRO A 40 -1.52 0.55 8.02
CA PRO A 40 -2.34 -0.67 8.01
C PRO A 40 -2.01 -1.71 6.91
N LEU A 41 -0.79 -1.75 6.41
CA LEU A 41 -0.29 -2.62 5.36
C LEU A 41 0.73 -3.66 5.87
N TYR A 42 0.67 -4.00 7.17
CA TYR A 42 1.47 -5.07 7.78
C TYR A 42 0.74 -6.40 7.76
N GLY A 43 0.46 -6.92 6.56
CA GLY A 43 -0.52 -7.99 6.41
C GLY A 43 -1.89 -7.43 6.74
N LEU A 44 -2.80 -7.40 5.77
CA LEU A 44 -4.14 -6.91 6.04
C LEU A 44 -4.86 -7.95 6.91
N ASP A 45 -4.62 -7.94 8.22
CA ASP A 45 -5.56 -8.42 9.27
C ASP A 45 -6.82 -7.53 9.31
N MET A 46 -6.98 -6.68 8.30
CA MET A 46 -8.13 -5.89 7.98
C MET A 46 -9.14 -6.75 7.21
N PRO A 47 -10.42 -6.76 7.61
CA PRO A 47 -11.50 -7.40 6.86
C PRO A 47 -11.50 -6.97 5.39
N ALA A 48 -11.89 -7.89 4.50
CA ALA A 48 -11.95 -7.61 3.06
C ALA A 48 -12.82 -6.38 2.69
N LEU A 49 -13.87 -6.09 3.46
CA LEU A 49 -14.69 -4.89 3.23
C LEU A 49 -13.93 -3.59 3.53
N ASP A 50 -13.13 -3.57 4.59
CA ASP A 50 -12.32 -2.40 4.96
C ASP A 50 -11.19 -2.20 3.94
N GLN A 51 -10.58 -3.29 3.47
CA GLN A 51 -9.61 -3.26 2.37
C GLN A 51 -10.23 -2.69 1.08
N LEU A 52 -11.48 -3.07 0.76
CA LEU A 52 -12.21 -2.52 -0.38
C LEU A 52 -12.50 -1.03 -0.19
N GLN A 53 -12.91 -0.63 1.01
CA GLN A 53 -13.16 0.78 1.33
C GLN A 53 -11.88 1.61 1.15
N LEU A 54 -10.73 1.08 1.57
CA LEU A 54 -9.43 1.71 1.39
C LEU A 54 -9.06 1.85 -0.10
N ALA A 55 -9.27 0.80 -0.91
CA ALA A 55 -9.07 0.85 -2.36
C ALA A 55 -9.91 1.96 -3.01
N LEU A 56 -11.16 2.10 -2.59
CA LEU A 56 -12.06 3.15 -3.10
C LEU A 56 -11.63 4.55 -2.66
N GLN A 57 -11.14 4.71 -1.43
CA GLN A 57 -10.60 5.98 -0.93
C GLN A 57 -9.36 6.42 -1.72
N TYR A 58 -8.39 5.51 -1.94
CA TYR A 58 -7.21 5.81 -2.73
C TYR A 58 -7.55 6.09 -4.19
N THR A 59 -8.51 5.36 -4.76
CA THR A 59 -9.03 5.64 -6.11
C THR A 59 -9.60 7.05 -6.21
N HIS A 60 -10.41 7.47 -5.22
CA HIS A 60 -10.98 8.82 -5.22
C HIS A 60 -9.90 9.90 -5.07
N ALA A 61 -8.92 9.70 -4.18
CA ALA A 61 -7.80 10.62 -3.99
C ALA A 61 -6.93 10.73 -5.26
N LEU A 62 -6.67 9.62 -5.94
CA LEU A 62 -5.98 9.58 -7.24
C LEU A 62 -6.73 10.39 -8.30
N LEU A 63 -8.05 10.20 -8.40
CA LEU A 63 -8.88 10.95 -9.35
C LEU A 63 -8.90 12.45 -9.04
N GLN A 64 -8.95 12.82 -7.76
CA GLN A 64 -8.88 14.23 -7.34
C GLN A 64 -7.53 14.86 -7.70
N ALA A 65 -6.41 14.20 -7.37
CA ALA A 65 -5.07 14.66 -7.72
C ALA A 65 -4.89 14.81 -9.24
N SER A 66 -5.46 13.86 -10.00
CA SER A 66 -5.47 13.90 -11.46
C SER A 66 -6.25 15.11 -12.01
N ALA A 67 -7.41 15.42 -11.41
CA ALA A 67 -8.24 16.55 -11.81
C ALA A 67 -7.57 17.90 -11.52
N THR A 68 -6.83 18.00 -10.41
CA THR A 68 -6.08 19.20 -10.03
C THR A 68 -4.70 19.31 -10.68
N ARG A 69 -4.30 18.32 -11.50
CA ARG A 69 -2.96 18.19 -12.10
C ARG A 69 -1.84 18.12 -11.06
N ASP A 70 -2.15 17.65 -9.85
CA ASP A 70 -1.15 17.33 -8.85
C ASP A 70 -0.47 16.00 -9.20
N ARG A 71 0.71 16.10 -9.81
CA ARG A 71 1.50 14.93 -10.23
C ARG A 71 2.08 14.17 -9.05
N ALA A 72 2.41 14.85 -7.96
CA ALA A 72 3.01 14.22 -6.79
C ALA A 72 1.95 13.40 -6.05
N GLY A 73 0.78 14.01 -5.78
CA GLY A 73 -0.35 13.29 -5.18
C GLY A 73 -0.84 12.15 -6.08
N ALA A 74 -0.89 12.33 -7.40
CA ALA A 74 -1.29 11.24 -8.29
C ALA A 74 -0.30 10.06 -8.28
N ALA A 75 1.01 10.33 -8.17
CA ALA A 75 2.00 9.26 -8.01
C ALA A 75 1.84 8.54 -6.66
N GLU A 76 1.66 9.30 -5.58
CA GLU A 76 1.45 8.75 -4.23
C GLU A 76 0.23 7.81 -4.17
N TRP A 77 -0.94 8.26 -4.62
CA TRP A 77 -2.16 7.45 -4.53
C TRP A 77 -2.16 6.24 -5.47
N ARG A 78 -1.42 6.33 -6.59
CA ARG A 78 -1.17 5.15 -7.44
C ARG A 78 -0.30 4.14 -6.70
N ASP A 79 0.79 4.58 -6.08
CA ASP A 79 1.69 3.70 -5.34
C ASP A 79 0.96 3.01 -4.17
N GLU A 80 0.09 3.73 -3.44
CA GLU A 80 -0.76 3.15 -2.39
C GLU A 80 -1.76 2.09 -2.92
N LEU A 81 -2.29 2.27 -4.13
CA LEU A 81 -3.11 1.26 -4.80
C LEU A 81 -2.29 0.04 -5.24
N GLU A 82 -1.08 0.23 -5.77
CA GLU A 82 -0.18 -0.85 -6.18
C GLU A 82 0.19 -1.72 -4.99
N VAL A 83 0.49 -1.06 -3.88
CA VAL A 83 0.74 -1.64 -2.58
C VAL A 83 -0.44 -2.48 -2.09
N LEU A 84 -1.66 -1.93 -2.11
CA LEU A 84 -2.85 -2.66 -1.66
C LEU A 84 -3.09 -3.89 -2.53
N ALA A 85 -2.88 -3.78 -3.85
CA ALA A 85 -3.00 -4.89 -4.79
C ALA A 85 -1.99 -6.01 -4.52
N LEU A 86 -0.74 -5.65 -4.21
CA LEU A 86 0.35 -6.58 -3.95
C LEU A 86 0.13 -7.37 -2.66
N HIS A 87 -0.42 -6.73 -1.64
CA HIS A 87 -0.49 -7.29 -0.29
C HIS A 87 -1.85 -7.84 0.12
N THR A 88 -2.93 -7.51 -0.61
CA THR A 88 -4.24 -8.15 -0.38
C THR A 88 -4.20 -9.64 -0.77
N ASP A 89 -4.74 -10.47 0.12
CA ASP A 89 -5.04 -11.88 -0.13
C ASP A 89 -6.39 -12.06 -0.87
N ASN A 90 -7.19 -11.00 -0.97
CA ASN A 90 -8.47 -11.01 -1.66
C ASN A 90 -8.31 -10.70 -3.18
N PRO A 91 -8.59 -11.66 -4.08
CA PRO A 91 -8.39 -11.48 -5.51
C PRO A 91 -9.31 -10.42 -6.13
N SER A 92 -10.48 -10.15 -5.53
CA SER A 92 -11.39 -9.11 -6.03
C SER A 92 -10.85 -7.71 -5.77
N ILE A 93 -10.24 -7.50 -4.59
CA ILE A 93 -9.65 -6.21 -4.21
C ILE A 93 -8.42 -5.94 -5.07
N ARG A 94 -7.59 -6.97 -5.28
CA ARG A 94 -6.46 -6.90 -6.21
C ARG A 94 -6.89 -6.41 -7.60
N LYS A 95 -7.94 -7.02 -8.17
CA LYS A 95 -8.46 -6.64 -9.50
C LYS A 95 -8.97 -5.21 -9.55
N VAL A 96 -9.62 -4.72 -8.49
CA VAL A 96 -10.08 -3.33 -8.43
C VAL A 96 -8.88 -2.39 -8.49
N CYS A 97 -7.86 -2.63 -7.68
CA CYS A 97 -6.66 -1.80 -7.64
C CYS A 97 -5.93 -1.82 -9.00
N GLU A 98 -5.64 -3.01 -9.54
CA GLU A 98 -5.00 -3.18 -10.86
C GLU A 98 -5.79 -2.50 -11.99
N GLY A 99 -7.13 -2.61 -11.97
CA GLY A 99 -8.00 -1.99 -12.97
C GLY A 99 -7.95 -0.46 -12.92
N VAL A 100 -7.95 0.12 -11.73
CA VAL A 100 -7.82 1.58 -11.54
C VAL A 100 -6.46 2.07 -12.02
N ILE A 101 -5.38 1.39 -11.62
CA ILE A 101 -4.01 1.73 -12.04
C ILE A 101 -3.88 1.64 -13.57
N GLY A 102 -4.37 0.56 -14.17
CA GLY A 102 -4.34 0.38 -15.63
C GLY A 102 -5.11 1.47 -16.37
N ALA A 103 -6.30 1.85 -15.88
CA ALA A 103 -7.06 2.95 -16.46
C ALA A 103 -6.34 4.29 -16.34
N PHE A 104 -5.67 4.55 -15.21
CA PHE A 104 -4.91 5.78 -15.00
C PHE A 104 -3.69 5.88 -15.93
N LEU A 105 -2.94 4.79 -16.11
CA LEU A 105 -1.76 4.74 -16.99
C LEU A 105 -2.09 4.72 -18.49
N SER A 106 -3.34 4.38 -18.85
CA SER A 106 -3.81 4.36 -20.25
C SER A 106 -4.14 5.75 -20.83
N ARG A 107 -3.99 6.83 -20.05
CA ARG A 107 -4.18 8.22 -20.48
C ARG A 107 -2.92 8.82 -21.08
#